data_AF-A0A661K082-F1
#
_entry.id   AF-A0A661K082-F1
#
_cell.length_a   1.000
_cell.length_b   1.000
_cell.length_c   1.000
_cell.angle_alpha   90.00
_cell.angle_beta   90.00
_cell.angle_gamma   90.00
#
_symmetry.space_group_name_H-M   'P 1'
#
loop_
_entity.id
_entity.type
_entity.pdbx_description
1 polymer ?
#
loop_
_entity_poly.entity_id
_entity_poly.type
_entity_poly.pdbx_seq_one_letter_code
_entity_poly.pdbx_strand_id
1 'polypeptide(L)' 'MNRKNFPEEIKDLVIPDPSGDFVYRCLGCGKDWGIDGLLYTCPECKSVLLI' A
#
# COMPACT_ATOMS: atom_id res chain seq x y z
N MET A 1 8.41 13.61 -8.78
CA MET A 1 9.40 13.38 -9.86
C MET A 1 8.65 13.18 -11.17
N ASN A 2 9.06 13.81 -12.27
CA ASN A 2 8.33 13.77 -13.55
C ASN A 2 8.95 12.72 -14.49
N ARG A 3 8.16 11.75 -14.97
CA ARG A 3 8.59 10.64 -15.86
C ARG A 3 9.21 11.13 -17.19
N LYS A 4 8.90 12.35 -17.62
CA LYS A 4 9.46 12.96 -18.84
C LYS A 4 10.95 13.33 -18.73
N ASN A 5 11.51 13.34 -17.52
CA ASN A 5 12.92 13.72 -17.31
C ASN A 5 13.89 12.55 -17.47
N PHE A 6 13.41 11.34 -17.74
CA PHE A 6 14.24 10.14 -17.89
C PHE A 6 14.31 9.67 -19.35
N PRO A 7 15.48 9.21 -19.84
CA PRO A 7 15.61 8.52 -21.14
C PRO A 7 14.69 7.30 -21.22
N GLU A 8 14.10 7.04 -22.40
CA GLU A 8 13.15 5.92 -22.63
C GLU A 8 13.70 4.57 -22.14
N GLU A 9 14.99 4.33 -22.38
CA GLU A 9 15.70 3.08 -22.13
C GLU A 9 15.72 2.67 -20.65
N ILE A 10 15.59 3.63 -19.74
CA ILE A 10 15.69 3.40 -18.28
C ILE A 10 14.39 3.72 -17.53
N LYS A 11 13.33 4.15 -18.21
CA LYS A 11 12.09 4.57 -17.55
C LYS A 11 11.48 3.49 -16.66
N ASP A 12 11.45 2.25 -17.15
CA ASP A 12 10.83 1.13 -16.43
C ASP A 12 11.73 0.54 -15.34
N LEU A 13 13.02 0.88 -15.34
CA LEU A 13 13.97 0.54 -14.26
C LEU A 13 13.92 1.56 -13.11
N VAL A 14 13.59 2.81 -13.42
CA VAL A 14 13.62 3.92 -12.46
C VAL A 14 12.25 4.21 -11.85
N ILE A 15 11.18 3.98 -12.61
CA ILE A 15 9.81 4.19 -12.16
C ILE A 15 9.11 2.83 -12.16
N PRO A 16 9.02 2.16 -11.00
CA PRO A 16 8.35 0.87 -10.91
C PRO A 16 6.87 1.03 -11.20
N ASP A 17 6.29 0.00 -11.80
CA ASP A 17 4.84 -0.13 -11.90
C ASP A 17 4.25 -0.43 -10.52
N PRO A 18 3.07 0.13 -10.16
CA PRO A 18 2.38 -0.25 -8.92
C PRO A 18 2.16 -1.76 -8.90
N SER A 19 2.73 -2.41 -7.90
CA SER A 19 2.71 -3.87 -7.73
C SER A 19 2.51 -4.24 -6.27
N GLY A 20 2.00 -5.45 -6.03
CA GLY A 20 1.67 -5.95 -4.69
C GLY A 20 0.20 -5.74 -4.31
N ASP A 21 -0.17 -6.28 -3.15
CA ASP A 21 -1.52 -6.18 -2.60
C ASP A 21 -1.65 -4.98 -1.67
N PHE A 22 -2.77 -4.27 -1.75
CA PHE A 22 -3.13 -3.29 -0.74
C PHE A 22 -3.68 -4.00 0.50
N VAL A 23 -3.13 -3.67 1.67
CA VAL A 23 -3.54 -4.24 2.95
C VAL A 23 -3.65 -3.17 4.02
N TYR A 24 -4.58 -3.37 4.94
CA TYR A 24 -4.67 -2.59 6.17
C TYR A 24 -3.87 -3.28 7.27
N ARG A 25 -2.80 -2.66 7.77
CA ARG A 25 -2.04 -3.15 8.92
C ARG A 25 -2.53 -2.52 10.22
N CYS A 26 -2.91 -3.34 11.19
CA CYS A 26 -3.30 -2.83 12.50
C CYS A 26 -2.10 -2.39 13.35
N LEU A 27 -2.12 -1.17 13.88
CA LEU A 27 -1.08 -0.65 14.77
C LEU A 27 -1.12 -1.21 16.20
N GLY A 28 -2.25 -1.80 16.61
CA GLY A 28 -2.41 -2.41 17.94
C GLY A 28 -1.97 -3.87 17.99
N CYS A 29 -2.46 -4.68 17.04
CA CYS A 29 -2.19 -6.13 17.04
C CYS A 29 -1.29 -6.62 15.91
N GLY A 30 -0.89 -5.75 14.98
CA GLY A 30 0.01 -6.10 13.87
C GLY A 30 -0.60 -6.97 12.77
N LYS A 31 -1.89 -7.33 12.85
CA LYS A 31 -2.57 -8.12 11.82
C LYS A 31 -2.83 -7.29 10.56
N ASP A 32 -2.67 -7.95 9.42
CA ASP A 32 -2.97 -7.41 8.10
C ASP A 32 -4.37 -7.86 7.66
N TRP A 33 -5.10 -6.97 6.99
CA TRP A 33 -6.44 -7.20 6.47
C TRP A 33 -6.50 -6.79 4.99
N GLY A 34 -7.25 -7.53 4.17
CA GLY A 34 -7.50 -7.14 2.78
C GLY A 34 -8.35 -5.88 2.67
N ILE A 35 -8.28 -5.22 1.51
CA ILE A 35 -9.08 -4.02 1.20
C ILE A 35 -10.49 -4.32 0.69
N ASP A 36 -10.87 -5.60 0.56
CA ASP A 36 -12.19 -6.02 0.09
C ASP A 36 -13.33 -5.54 1.02
N GLY A 37 -13.01 -5.21 2.28
CA GLY A 37 -13.93 -4.63 3.25
C GLY A 37 -13.52 -3.21 3.65
N LEU A 38 -14.48 -2.29 3.71
CA LEU A 38 -14.30 -0.94 4.26
C LEU A 38 -14.15 -1.01 5.79
N LEU A 39 -12.94 -1.33 6.25
CA LEU A 39 -12.61 -1.40 7.67
C LEU A 39 -12.19 -0.03 8.20
N TYR A 40 -13.03 0.58 9.03
CA TYR A 40 -12.70 1.84 9.70
C TYR A 40 -11.84 1.65 10.96
N THR A 41 -11.91 0.46 11.58
CA THR A 41 -11.11 0.07 12.76
C THR A 41 -10.78 -1.41 12.70
N CYS A 42 -9.73 -1.83 13.43
CA CYS A 42 -9.36 -3.24 13.47
C CYS A 42 -10.48 -4.10 14.10
N PRO A 43 -10.98 -5.14 13.40
CA PRO A 43 -12.05 -6.00 13.93
C PRO A 43 -11.69 -6.70 15.24
N GLU A 44 -10.41 -7.04 15.41
CA GLU A 44 -9.89 -7.81 16.56
C GLU A 44 -9.66 -6.96 17.80
N CYS A 45 -8.87 -5.88 17.70
CA CYS A 45 -8.43 -5.11 18.87
C CYS A 45 -8.99 -3.67 18.92
N LYS A 46 -9.79 -3.28 17.93
CA LYS A 46 -10.41 -1.94 17.79
C LYS A 46 -9.43 -0.78 17.65
N SER A 47 -8.13 -1.07 17.48
CA SER A 47 -7.10 -0.07 17.18
C SER A 47 -7.19 0.42 15.72
N VAL A 48 -6.37 1.42 15.41
CA VAL A 48 -6.28 2.07 14.09
C VAL A 48 -5.58 1.15 13.08
N LEU A 49 -6.01 1.26 11.83
CA LEU A 49 -5.44 0.58 10.66
C LEU A 49 -4.58 1.58 9.85
N LEU A 50 -3.44 1.12 9.36
CA LEU A 50 -2.54 1.83 8.45
C LEU A 50 -2.66 1.22 7.05
N ILE A 51 -2.58 2.05 6.00
CA ILE A 51 -2.59 1.66 4.58
C ILE A 51 -1.16 1.70 4.03
#